data_AF-A0AAU0W9T2-F1
#
_entry.id   AF-A0AAU0W9T2-F1
#
_cell.length_a   1.000
_cell.length_b   1.000
_cell.length_c   1.000
_cell.angle_alpha   90.00
_cell.angle_beta   90.00
_cell.angle_gamma   90.00
#
_symmetry.space_group_name_H-M   'P 1'
#
loop_
_entity.id
_entity.type
_entity.pdbx_description
1 polymer ?
#
loop_
_entity_poly.entity_id
_entity_poly.type
_entity_poly.pdbx_seq_one_letter_code
_entity_poly.pdbx_strand_id
1 'polypeptide(L)'
;MNARHKEGAQDERRTVKVSKYLSKHLRHQPERIGLSLDEAGWVEIDTLLAAATAHGFPVTREELDHVVAANDKQRFAIEGTRIRASQGHSIDVDLGLPPATPPPYLYHGTVARNLDAIRSEGLTPMNRHDVHLSADRETATRVGARRGRPVVLSVDAGAMHRDGHVFHISANGVWLTQAVPPRYLRFPDPH
;
A
#
# COMPACT_ATOMS: atom_id res chain seq x y z
N MET A 1 30.89 -23.22 -3.33
CA MET A 1 29.55 -22.77 -3.79
C MET A 1 28.82 -21.83 -2.80
N ASN A 2 29.45 -21.28 -1.75
CA ASN A 2 28.74 -20.56 -0.67
C ASN A 2 28.79 -19.02 -0.69
N ALA A 3 29.63 -18.39 -1.52
CA ALA A 3 29.76 -16.92 -1.54
C ALA A 3 28.59 -16.24 -2.27
N ARG A 4 28.27 -16.70 -3.50
CA ARG A 4 27.20 -16.11 -4.33
C ARG A 4 25.80 -16.20 -3.70
N HIS A 5 25.51 -17.27 -2.95
CA HIS A 5 24.24 -17.41 -2.24
C HIS A 5 24.14 -16.50 -1.00
N LYS A 6 25.26 -16.23 -0.31
CA LYS A 6 25.27 -15.29 0.83
C LYS A 6 25.14 -13.85 0.38
N GLU A 7 25.76 -13.49 -0.74
CA GLU A 7 25.74 -12.16 -1.33
C GLU A 7 24.34 -11.79 -1.83
N GLY A 8 23.67 -12.68 -2.58
CA GLY A 8 22.28 -12.47 -3.00
C GLY A 8 21.28 -12.38 -1.84
N ALA A 9 21.47 -13.17 -0.78
CA ALA A 9 20.61 -13.10 0.41
C ALA A 9 20.86 -11.83 1.27
N GLN A 10 22.05 -11.24 1.22
CA GLN A 10 22.33 -9.95 1.87
C GLN A 10 21.73 -8.79 1.09
N ASP A 11 21.79 -8.85 -0.24
CA ASP A 11 21.19 -7.86 -1.15
C ASP A 11 19.66 -7.79 -0.97
N GLU A 12 18.99 -8.95 -0.94
CA GLU A 12 17.54 -9.01 -0.69
C GLU A 12 17.14 -8.43 0.67
N ARG A 13 17.93 -8.71 1.72
CA ARG A 13 17.70 -8.14 3.07
C ARG A 13 17.86 -6.62 3.07
N ARG A 14 18.80 -6.09 2.28
CA ARG A 14 19.02 -4.64 2.14
C ARG A 14 17.86 -3.99 1.39
N THR A 15 17.44 -4.56 0.26
CA THR A 15 16.27 -4.12 -0.52
C THR A 15 15.01 -4.05 0.33
N VAL A 16 14.75 -5.06 1.18
CA VAL A 16 13.62 -5.04 2.11
C VAL A 16 13.72 -3.90 3.15
N LYS A 17 14.92 -3.64 3.69
CA LYS A 17 15.13 -2.54 4.65
C LYS A 17 14.91 -1.19 4.01
N VAL A 18 15.48 -0.95 2.82
CA VAL A 18 15.31 0.30 2.08
C VAL A 18 13.83 0.49 1.72
N SER A 19 13.15 -0.51 1.18
CA SER A 19 11.71 -0.45 0.88
C SER A 19 10.84 -0.10 2.10
N LYS A 20 11.16 -0.66 3.27
CA LYS A 20 10.48 -0.31 4.53
C LYS A 20 10.77 1.12 4.97
N TYR A 21 12.02 1.56 4.86
CA TYR A 21 12.43 2.91 5.20
C TYR A 21 11.72 3.94 4.32
N LEU A 22 11.72 3.74 3.01
CA LEU A 22 11.01 4.57 2.05
C LEU A 22 9.50 4.58 2.32
N SER A 23 8.88 3.41 2.56
CA SER A 23 7.46 3.34 2.88
C SER A 23 7.11 4.11 4.16
N LYS A 24 7.99 4.14 5.16
CA LYS A 24 7.76 4.89 6.40
C LYS A 24 7.72 6.40 6.14
N HIS A 25 8.70 6.93 5.43
CA HIS A 25 8.85 8.37 5.27
C HIS A 25 7.98 8.93 4.14
N LEU A 26 7.79 8.18 3.05
CA LEU A 26 6.93 8.60 1.93
C LEU A 26 5.43 8.39 2.19
N ARG A 27 5.01 7.77 3.30
CA ARG A 27 3.59 7.52 3.60
C ARG A 27 3.10 8.01 4.95
N HIS A 28 3.99 8.12 5.93
CA HIS A 28 3.58 8.25 7.32
C HIS A 28 4.28 9.39 8.05
N GLN A 29 5.60 9.50 7.90
CA GLN A 29 6.41 10.36 8.76
C GLN A 29 7.57 11.02 7.99
N PRO A 30 7.33 11.78 6.91
CA PRO A 30 8.39 12.47 6.16
C PRO A 30 9.18 13.45 7.05
N GLU A 31 8.49 14.12 7.97
CA GLU A 31 9.05 15.12 8.88
C GLU A 31 10.14 14.56 9.80
N ARG A 32 10.11 13.25 10.12
CA ARG A 32 11.12 12.61 10.98
C ARG A 32 12.53 12.62 10.40
N ILE A 33 12.64 12.81 9.09
CA ILE A 33 13.92 12.93 8.41
C ILE A 33 14.06 14.31 7.73
N GLY A 34 13.23 15.28 8.13
CA GLY A 34 13.24 16.63 7.58
C GLY A 34 12.68 16.73 6.16
N LEU A 35 11.91 15.75 5.68
CA LEU A 35 11.23 15.84 4.39
C LEU A 35 9.88 16.53 4.51
N SER A 36 9.53 17.27 3.47
CA SER A 36 8.17 17.75 3.19
C SER A 36 7.79 17.21 1.82
N LEU A 37 6.63 16.56 1.74
CA LEU A 37 6.07 16.10 0.46
C LEU A 37 5.13 17.19 -0.07
N ASP A 38 4.98 17.28 -1.39
CA ASP A 38 3.94 18.12 -1.97
C ASP A 38 2.54 17.54 -1.75
N GLU A 39 1.50 18.26 -2.17
CA GLU A 39 0.09 17.86 -2.04
C GLU A 39 -0.19 16.48 -2.67
N ALA A 40 0.58 16.09 -3.69
CA ALA A 40 0.46 14.82 -4.39
C ALA A 40 1.42 13.73 -3.87
N GLY A 41 2.15 14.01 -2.79
CA GLY A 41 3.06 13.10 -2.11
C GLY A 41 4.46 13.01 -2.74
N TRP A 42 4.78 13.87 -3.71
CA TRP A 42 6.09 13.87 -4.38
C TRP A 42 7.16 14.58 -3.56
N VAL A 43 8.40 14.12 -3.76
CA VAL A 43 9.62 14.77 -3.28
C VAL A 43 10.75 14.55 -4.29
N GLU A 44 11.70 15.48 -4.36
CA GLU A 44 12.92 15.29 -5.14
C GLU A 44 13.75 14.12 -4.58
N ILE A 45 14.23 13.25 -5.47
CA ILE A 45 15.03 12.07 -5.12
C ILE A 45 16.29 12.50 -4.36
N ASP A 46 17.00 13.52 -4.83
CA ASP A 46 18.23 13.98 -4.19
C ASP A 46 17.97 14.49 -2.77
N THR A 47 16.83 15.17 -2.55
CA THR A 47 16.39 15.61 -1.22
C THR A 47 16.12 14.42 -0.30
N LEU A 48 15.43 13.39 -0.80
CA LEU A 48 15.19 12.15 -0.07
C LEU A 48 16.49 11.43 0.31
N LEU A 49 17.43 11.27 -0.63
CA LEU A 49 18.69 10.57 -0.39
C LEU A 49 19.59 11.34 0.59
N ALA A 50 19.64 12.68 0.47
CA ALA A 50 20.35 13.55 1.40
C ALA A 50 19.77 13.45 2.82
N ALA A 51 18.44 13.53 2.96
CA ALA A 51 17.73 13.36 4.23
C ALA A 51 18.00 12.00 4.87
N ALA A 52 17.91 10.92 4.08
CA ALA A 52 18.16 9.57 4.57
C ALA A 52 19.61 9.41 5.09
N THR A 53 20.58 9.96 4.36
CA THR A 53 22.00 9.97 4.76
C THR A 53 22.23 10.76 6.04
N ALA A 54 21.68 11.97 6.15
CA ALA A 54 21.79 12.82 7.35
C ALA A 54 21.19 12.15 8.59
N HIS A 55 20.15 11.32 8.41
CA HIS A 55 19.51 10.54 9.47
C HIS A 55 20.07 9.12 9.65
N GLY A 56 21.31 8.86 9.18
CA GLY A 56 22.04 7.63 9.45
C GLY A 56 21.55 6.41 8.67
N PHE A 57 20.83 6.61 7.58
CA PHE A 57 20.38 5.55 6.67
C PHE A 57 20.74 5.94 5.23
N PRO A 58 22.03 5.96 4.85
CA PRO A 58 22.44 6.26 3.48
C PRO A 58 21.80 5.26 2.52
N VAL A 59 21.27 5.75 1.40
CA VAL A 59 20.71 4.97 0.31
C VAL A 59 21.31 5.49 -0.98
N THR A 60 21.86 4.64 -1.84
CA THR A 60 22.36 5.09 -3.14
C THR A 60 21.24 5.20 -4.17
N ARG A 61 21.51 5.90 -5.28
CA ARG A 61 20.55 5.98 -6.38
C ARG A 61 20.26 4.60 -6.96
N GLU A 62 21.28 3.76 -7.09
CA GLU A 62 21.14 2.38 -7.57
C GLU A 62 20.30 1.52 -6.63
N GLU A 63 20.48 1.66 -5.30
CA GLU A 63 19.64 0.97 -4.32
C GLU A 63 18.18 1.42 -4.40
N LEU A 64 17.94 2.72 -4.60
CA LEU A 64 16.60 3.27 -4.78
C LEU A 64 15.94 2.70 -6.05
N ASP A 65 16.62 2.83 -7.19
CA ASP A 65 16.11 2.36 -8.48
C ASP A 65 15.86 0.84 -8.46
N HIS A 66 16.77 0.07 -7.84
CA HIS A 66 16.58 -1.35 -7.61
C HIS A 66 15.35 -1.63 -6.74
N VAL A 67 15.14 -0.89 -5.65
CA VAL A 67 13.96 -1.04 -4.78
C VAL A 67 12.65 -0.66 -5.46
N VAL A 68 12.68 0.26 -6.43
CA VAL A 68 11.51 0.60 -7.25
C VAL A 68 11.25 -0.48 -8.30
N ALA A 69 12.30 -0.95 -8.99
CA ALA A 69 12.20 -1.96 -10.06
C ALA A 69 11.89 -3.38 -9.55
N ALA A 70 12.59 -3.84 -8.50
CA ALA A 70 12.40 -5.15 -7.88
C ALA A 70 11.14 -5.21 -6.98
N ASN A 71 10.37 -4.12 -6.90
CA ASN A 71 9.17 -4.08 -6.11
C ASN A 71 8.04 -4.81 -6.83
N ASP A 72 7.81 -6.09 -6.51
CA ASP A 72 6.65 -6.87 -6.99
C ASP A 72 5.30 -6.17 -6.76
N LYS A 73 5.27 -5.16 -5.88
CA LYS A 73 4.07 -4.43 -5.49
C LYS A 73 4.06 -2.98 -5.98
N GLN A 74 5.01 -2.57 -6.83
CA GLN A 74 5.13 -1.22 -7.41
C GLN A 74 4.78 -0.10 -6.41
N ARG A 75 5.36 -0.20 -5.19
CA ARG A 75 4.97 0.63 -4.03
C ARG A 75 5.28 2.12 -4.20
N PHE A 76 6.16 2.44 -5.14
CA PHE A 76 6.66 3.77 -5.42
C PHE A 76 6.53 4.05 -6.91
N ALA A 77 6.29 5.32 -7.22
CA ALA A 77 6.32 5.85 -8.57
C ALA A 77 7.48 6.84 -8.67
N ILE A 78 8.21 6.82 -9.78
CA ILE A 78 9.23 7.80 -10.13
C ILE A 78 8.75 8.57 -11.37
N GLU A 79 8.83 9.89 -11.33
CA GLU A 79 8.56 10.78 -12.46
C GLU A 79 9.70 11.80 -12.57
N GLY A 80 10.56 11.63 -13.57
CA GLY A 80 11.77 12.45 -13.73
C GLY A 80 12.69 12.31 -12.51
N THR A 81 12.86 13.40 -11.77
CA THR A 81 13.70 13.48 -10.55
C THR A 81 12.91 13.28 -9.27
N ARG A 82 11.60 13.05 -9.34
CA ARG A 82 10.71 12.96 -8.18
C ARG A 82 10.26 11.53 -7.90
N ILE A 83 10.00 11.25 -6.64
CA ILE A 83 9.46 9.97 -6.16
C ILE A 83 8.29 10.20 -5.20
N ARG A 84 7.30 9.30 -5.24
CA ARG A 84 6.23 9.21 -4.23
C ARG A 84 5.83 7.77 -3.96
N ALA A 85 5.08 7.53 -2.88
CA ALA A 85 4.41 6.25 -2.70
C ALA A 85 3.12 6.18 -3.55
N SER A 86 2.82 5.02 -4.10
CA SER A 86 1.66 4.84 -5.00
C SER A 86 0.31 4.79 -4.26
N GLN A 87 0.34 4.52 -2.94
CA GLN A 87 -0.83 4.38 -2.06
C GLN A 87 -0.41 4.23 -0.59
N GLY A 88 -1.40 4.21 0.30
CA GLY A 88 -1.23 3.80 1.70
C GLY A 88 -0.71 4.90 2.62
N HIS A 89 -0.94 6.16 2.26
CA HIS A 89 -0.65 7.33 3.07
C HIS A 89 -1.52 7.37 4.34
N SER A 90 -0.95 7.91 5.40
CA SER A 90 -1.64 8.32 6.63
C SER A 90 -1.42 9.82 6.93
N ILE A 91 -0.90 10.55 5.94
CA ILE A 91 -0.61 11.99 5.95
C ILE A 91 -1.38 12.60 4.79
N ASP A 92 -1.82 13.84 4.95
CA ASP A 92 -2.65 14.51 3.95
C ASP A 92 -1.92 14.63 2.60
N VAL A 93 -2.43 13.90 1.62
CA VAL A 93 -1.90 13.69 0.26
C VAL A 93 -3.10 13.36 -0.62
N ASP A 94 -3.29 14.15 -1.67
CA ASP A 94 -4.21 13.86 -2.76
C ASP A 94 -3.45 13.30 -3.96
N LEU A 95 -3.61 12.00 -4.20
CA LEU A 95 -2.95 11.35 -5.32
C LEU A 95 -3.52 11.75 -6.69
N GLY A 96 -4.64 12.46 -6.74
CA GLY A 96 -5.31 12.87 -7.97
C GLY A 96 -5.76 11.69 -8.82
N LEU A 97 -6.07 10.55 -8.19
CA LEU A 97 -6.45 9.35 -8.93
C LEU A 97 -7.82 9.54 -9.58
N PRO A 98 -7.97 9.31 -10.90
CA PRO A 98 -9.26 9.42 -11.53
C PRO A 98 -10.22 8.35 -10.99
N PRO A 99 -11.53 8.62 -10.92
CA PRO A 99 -12.53 7.59 -10.67
C PRO A 99 -12.44 6.45 -11.68
N ALA A 100 -12.66 5.22 -11.23
CA ALA A 100 -12.60 4.01 -12.05
C ALA A 100 -13.78 3.09 -11.75
N THR A 101 -14.35 2.49 -12.79
CA THR A 101 -15.41 1.48 -12.65
C THR A 101 -14.81 0.17 -12.10
N PRO A 102 -15.23 -0.31 -10.92
CA PRO A 102 -14.68 -1.53 -10.34
C PRO A 102 -15.17 -2.79 -11.05
N PRO A 103 -14.44 -3.92 -10.93
CA PRO A 103 -14.98 -5.23 -11.27
C PRO A 103 -16.19 -5.56 -10.35
N PRO A 104 -17.01 -6.58 -10.69
CA PRO A 104 -18.15 -6.96 -9.87
C PRO A 104 -17.79 -7.25 -8.42
N TYR A 105 -16.61 -7.88 -8.20
CA TYR A 105 -16.12 -8.22 -6.88
C TYR A 105 -14.68 -7.77 -6.67
N LEU A 106 -14.42 -7.27 -5.47
CA LEU A 106 -13.10 -7.03 -4.92
C LEU A 106 -12.96 -7.78 -3.59
N TYR A 107 -11.75 -7.83 -3.03
CA TYR A 107 -11.47 -8.63 -1.85
C TYR A 107 -10.68 -7.87 -0.80
N HIS A 108 -11.00 -8.13 0.48
CA HIS A 108 -10.29 -7.58 1.61
C HIS A 108 -9.78 -8.69 2.52
N GLY A 109 -8.47 -8.70 2.77
CA GLY A 109 -7.83 -9.64 3.69
C GLY A 109 -7.76 -9.07 5.10
N THR A 110 -8.37 -9.76 6.06
CA THR A 110 -8.37 -9.40 7.48
C THR A 110 -8.10 -10.64 8.35
N VAL A 111 -8.41 -10.58 9.64
CA VAL A 111 -8.21 -11.63 10.65
C VAL A 111 -9.44 -11.74 11.53
N ALA A 112 -9.67 -12.92 12.13
CA ALA A 112 -10.90 -13.25 12.87
C ALA A 112 -11.28 -12.21 13.94
N ARG A 113 -10.30 -11.70 14.70
CA ARG A 113 -10.52 -10.69 15.75
C ARG A 113 -11.12 -9.36 15.27
N ASN A 114 -11.08 -9.07 13.98
CA ASN A 114 -11.65 -7.85 13.41
C ASN A 114 -13.08 -8.06 12.87
N LEU A 115 -13.58 -9.31 12.80
CA LEU A 115 -14.81 -9.60 12.08
C LEU A 115 -16.03 -8.99 12.72
N ASP A 116 -16.12 -8.94 14.05
CA ASP A 116 -17.29 -8.37 14.73
C ASP A 116 -17.43 -6.88 14.44
N ALA A 117 -16.34 -6.12 14.54
CA ALA A 117 -16.31 -4.70 14.16
C ALA A 117 -16.63 -4.51 12.67
N ILE A 118 -16.09 -5.36 11.78
CA ILE A 118 -16.37 -5.25 10.35
C ILE A 118 -17.84 -5.60 10.03
N ARG A 119 -18.46 -6.51 10.78
CA ARG A 119 -19.89 -6.82 10.66
C ARG A 119 -20.77 -5.64 11.06
N SER A 120 -20.40 -4.91 12.11
CA SER A 120 -21.16 -3.76 12.60
C SER A 120 -20.93 -2.48 11.79
N GLU A 121 -19.69 -2.17 11.46
CA GLU A 121 -19.28 -0.88 10.91
C GLU A 121 -18.94 -0.92 9.42
N GLY A 122 -18.62 -2.11 8.89
CA GLY A 122 -18.09 -2.28 7.55
C GLY A 122 -16.57 -2.16 7.52
N LEU A 123 -16.00 -1.92 6.33
CA LEU A 123 -14.59 -1.57 6.21
C LEU A 123 -14.45 -0.06 6.23
N THR A 124 -13.65 0.43 7.17
CA THR A 124 -13.23 1.83 7.26
C THR A 124 -11.73 1.92 6.96
N PRO A 125 -11.22 3.10 6.56
CA PRO A 125 -9.83 3.23 6.15
C PRO A 125 -8.86 3.19 7.34
N MET A 126 -9.38 3.25 8.58
CA MET A 126 -8.60 3.30 9.82
C MET A 126 -7.64 4.49 9.80
N ASN A 127 -6.35 4.29 10.07
CA ASN A 127 -5.33 5.34 10.00
C ASN A 127 -4.85 5.64 8.57
N ARG A 128 -5.68 5.41 7.54
CA ARG A 128 -5.36 5.64 6.12
C ARG A 128 -6.44 6.51 5.50
N HIS A 129 -6.22 6.94 4.26
CA HIS A 129 -7.21 7.74 3.52
C HIS A 129 -8.34 6.88 2.95
N ASP A 130 -8.01 5.66 2.50
CA ASP A 130 -8.96 4.78 1.82
C ASP A 130 -8.87 3.34 2.32
N VAL A 131 -9.99 2.63 2.20
CA VAL A 131 -10.04 1.18 2.27
C VAL A 131 -9.29 0.62 1.06
N HIS A 132 -8.34 -0.26 1.34
CA HIS A 132 -7.57 -0.94 0.29
C HIS A 132 -8.20 -2.30 -0.02
N LEU A 133 -8.47 -2.51 -1.30
CA LEU A 133 -9.09 -3.72 -1.83
C LEU A 133 -8.18 -4.37 -2.88
N SER A 134 -8.23 -5.70 -2.93
CA SER A 134 -7.49 -6.54 -3.88
C SER A 134 -8.40 -6.97 -5.02
N ALA A 135 -7.86 -7.04 -6.23
CA ALA A 135 -8.59 -7.55 -7.40
C ALA A 135 -8.88 -9.06 -7.31
N ASP A 136 -8.05 -9.80 -6.57
CA ASP A 136 -8.14 -11.25 -6.44
C ASP A 136 -8.02 -11.73 -4.97
N ARG A 137 -8.54 -12.94 -4.70
CA ARG A 137 -8.54 -13.56 -3.37
C ARG A 137 -7.13 -13.93 -2.89
N GLU A 138 -6.22 -14.30 -3.78
CA GLU A 138 -4.86 -14.70 -3.40
C GLU A 138 -4.09 -13.52 -2.82
N THR A 139 -4.16 -12.36 -3.47
CA THR A 139 -3.61 -11.09 -2.99
C THR A 139 -4.22 -10.70 -1.67
N ALA A 140 -5.55 -10.76 -1.52
CA ALA A 140 -6.21 -10.50 -0.24
C ALA A 140 -5.72 -11.45 0.87
N THR A 141 -5.57 -12.74 0.56
CA THR A 141 -5.06 -13.75 1.50
C THR A 141 -3.65 -13.40 1.97
N ARG A 142 -2.74 -13.08 1.04
CA ARG A 142 -1.35 -12.66 1.35
C ARG A 142 -1.29 -11.35 2.14
N VAL A 143 -2.25 -10.44 1.93
CA VAL A 143 -2.36 -9.19 2.71
C VAL A 143 -2.84 -9.48 4.13
N GLY A 144 -3.90 -10.27 4.30
CA GLY A 144 -4.45 -10.66 5.60
C GLY A 144 -3.48 -11.48 6.45
N ALA A 145 -2.70 -12.36 5.80
CA ALA A 145 -1.72 -13.24 6.46
C ALA A 145 -0.66 -12.48 7.26
N ARG A 146 -0.43 -11.20 6.94
CA ARG A 146 0.52 -10.32 7.65
C ARG A 146 0.11 -10.04 9.10
N ARG A 147 -1.15 -10.28 9.46
CA ARG A 147 -1.72 -9.98 10.79
C ARG A 147 -2.11 -11.23 11.58
N GLY A 148 -1.92 -12.42 11.02
CA GLY A 148 -2.34 -13.72 11.57
C GLY A 148 -3.00 -14.61 10.51
N ARG A 149 -3.75 -15.65 10.92
CA ARG A 149 -4.52 -16.51 10.01
C ARG A 149 -5.52 -15.66 9.20
N PRO A 150 -5.41 -15.60 7.86
CA PRO A 150 -6.21 -14.68 7.07
C PRO A 150 -7.67 -15.12 7.00
N VAL A 151 -8.56 -14.12 6.96
CA VAL A 151 -9.97 -14.24 6.57
C VAL A 151 -10.17 -13.31 5.38
N VAL A 152 -10.71 -13.83 4.27
CA VAL A 152 -10.95 -13.03 3.06
C VAL A 152 -12.42 -12.69 2.94
N LEU A 153 -12.72 -11.40 2.93
CA LEU A 153 -14.05 -10.86 2.68
C LEU A 153 -14.20 -10.57 1.19
N SER A 154 -15.38 -10.84 0.64
CA SER A 154 -15.76 -10.35 -0.70
C SER A 154 -16.54 -9.06 -0.58
N VAL A 155 -16.22 -8.11 -1.43
CA VAL A 155 -16.89 -6.82 -1.58
C VAL A 155 -17.66 -6.83 -2.89
N ASP A 156 -18.98 -6.60 -2.83
CA ASP A 156 -19.82 -6.40 -4.03
C ASP A 156 -19.60 -5.00 -4.60
N ALA A 157 -18.41 -4.79 -5.17
CA ALA A 157 -17.97 -3.49 -5.65
C ALA A 157 -18.80 -3.01 -6.85
N GLY A 158 -19.32 -3.93 -7.66
CA GLY A 158 -20.24 -3.59 -8.74
C GLY A 158 -21.57 -3.01 -8.23
N ALA A 159 -22.14 -3.57 -7.16
CA ALA A 159 -23.32 -3.00 -6.52
C ALA A 159 -23.01 -1.65 -5.85
N MET A 160 -21.90 -1.54 -5.12
CA MET A 160 -21.46 -0.27 -4.52
C MET A 160 -21.34 0.84 -5.56
N HIS A 161 -20.72 0.56 -6.70
CA HIS A 161 -20.56 1.54 -7.77
C HIS A 161 -21.91 1.99 -8.36
N ARG A 162 -22.86 1.08 -8.57
CA ARG A 162 -24.23 1.43 -9.00
C ARG A 162 -24.95 2.29 -7.97
N ASP A 163 -24.66 2.10 -6.70
CA ASP A 163 -25.22 2.87 -5.59
C ASP A 163 -24.47 4.19 -5.32
N GLY A 164 -23.53 4.58 -6.20
CA GLY A 164 -22.86 5.88 -6.19
C GLY A 164 -21.54 5.94 -5.42
N HIS A 165 -21.02 4.81 -4.92
CA HIS A 165 -19.71 4.79 -4.28
C HIS A 165 -18.59 4.94 -5.31
N VAL A 166 -17.66 5.85 -5.05
CA VAL A 166 -16.51 6.11 -5.91
C VAL A 166 -15.38 5.12 -5.61
N PHE A 167 -14.76 4.63 -6.68
CA PHE A 167 -13.58 3.79 -6.61
C PHE A 167 -12.45 4.45 -7.40
N HIS A 168 -11.23 4.21 -6.96
CA HIS A 168 -10.01 4.58 -7.67
C HIS A 168 -9.11 3.36 -7.79
N ILE A 169 -8.20 3.40 -8.75
CA ILE A 169 -7.12 2.42 -8.87
C ILE A 169 -5.78 3.14 -8.81
N SER A 170 -4.96 2.73 -7.86
CA SER A 170 -3.59 3.24 -7.74
C SER A 170 -2.70 2.69 -8.87
N ALA A 171 -1.56 3.33 -9.10
CA ALA A 171 -0.59 2.93 -10.13
C ALA A 171 -0.12 1.46 -10.01
N ASN A 172 -0.24 0.85 -8.82
CA ASN A 172 0.12 -0.55 -8.58
C ASN A 172 -1.09 -1.50 -8.52
N GLY A 173 -2.24 -1.09 -9.06
CA GLY A 173 -3.42 -1.95 -9.20
C GLY A 173 -4.21 -2.19 -7.91
N VAL A 174 -3.89 -1.48 -6.82
CA VAL A 174 -4.71 -1.56 -5.60
C VAL A 174 -5.93 -0.67 -5.76
N TRP A 175 -7.11 -1.26 -5.52
CA TRP A 175 -8.38 -0.57 -5.53
C TRP A 175 -8.60 0.17 -4.21
N LEU A 176 -9.10 1.40 -4.32
CA LEU A 176 -9.29 2.33 -3.21
C LEU A 176 -10.73 2.83 -3.20
N THR A 177 -11.34 2.90 -2.02
CA THR A 177 -12.64 3.53 -1.79
C THR A 177 -12.71 4.03 -0.35
N GLN A 178 -13.55 5.04 -0.10
CA GLN A 178 -13.62 5.71 1.21
C GLN A 178 -14.08 4.78 2.34
N ALA A 179 -15.09 3.95 2.09
CA ALA A 179 -15.60 2.97 3.04
C ALA A 179 -16.37 1.86 2.30
N VAL A 180 -16.49 0.68 2.93
CA VAL A 180 -17.34 -0.42 2.44
C VAL A 180 -18.41 -0.72 3.49
N PRO A 181 -19.67 -0.29 3.27
CA PRO A 181 -20.77 -0.60 4.18
C PRO A 181 -21.00 -2.11 4.36
N PRO A 182 -21.47 -2.56 5.54
CA PRO A 182 -21.67 -3.99 5.83
C PRO A 182 -22.50 -4.75 4.80
N ARG A 183 -23.52 -4.10 4.22
CA ARG A 183 -24.43 -4.72 3.24
C ARG A 183 -23.75 -5.20 1.95
N TYR A 184 -22.55 -4.70 1.63
CA TYR A 184 -21.78 -5.12 0.46
C TYR A 184 -20.69 -6.15 0.81
N LEU A 185 -20.58 -6.55 2.08
CA LEU A 185 -19.61 -7.52 2.55
C LEU A 185 -20.22 -8.92 2.60
N ARG A 186 -19.53 -9.87 1.98
CA ARG A 186 -19.78 -11.30 2.16
C ARG A 186 -18.64 -11.90 2.98
N PHE A 187 -19.01 -12.44 4.13
CA PHE A 187 -18.10 -13.14 5.03
C PHE A 187 -17.98 -14.60 4.58
N PRO A 188 -16.81 -15.25 4.75
CA PRO A 188 -16.69 -16.66 4.48
C PRO A 188 -17.59 -17.47 5.43
N ASP A 189 -18.09 -18.60 4.94
CA ASP A 189 -18.92 -19.51 5.73
C ASP A 189 -18.15 -19.99 6.98
N PRO A 190 -18.82 -20.12 8.13
CA PRO A 190 -18.21 -20.75 9.29
C PRO A 190 -17.85 -22.21 8.93
N HIS A 191 -16.58 -22.56 9.12
CA HIS A 191 -16.10 -23.94 9.08
C HIS A 191 -16.47 -24.67 10.36
#